data_AF-A0A0A2TLY8-F1
#
_entry.id   AF-A0A0A2TLY8-F1
#
_cell.length_a   1.000
_cell.length_b   1.000
_cell.length_c   1.000
_cell.angle_alpha   90.00
_cell.angle_beta   90.00
_cell.angle_gamma   90.00
#
_symmetry.space_group_name_H-M   'P 1'
#
loop_
_entity.id
_entity.type
_entity.pdbx_description
1 polymer ?
#
loop_
_entity_poly.entity_id
_entity_poly.type
_entity_poly.pdbx_seq_one_letter_code
_entity_poly.pdbx_strand_id
1 'polypeptide(L)' 'MNKAGDQKDNQPKDMNIQMLNNPRMHILEYKGGIIKGYSGMMLLSGPPPLLQIALDAGLGSKNSQGCGCSEVVGRR' A
#
# COMPACT_ATOMS: atom_id res chain seq x y z
N MET A 1 32.20 22.37 21.49
CA MET A 1 31.59 22.73 20.20
C MET A 1 30.31 21.92 19.99
N ASN A 2 29.19 22.63 20.01
CA ASN A 2 27.88 22.38 19.40
C ASN A 2 27.21 21.01 19.51
N LYS A 3 26.19 20.99 20.37
CA LYS A 3 25.03 20.08 20.33
C LYS A 3 24.41 20.09 18.92
N ALA A 4 24.33 18.93 18.28
CA ALA A 4 23.26 18.60 17.34
C ALA A 4 22.41 17.58 18.10
N GLY A 5 21.33 17.95 18.77
CA GLY A 5 20.18 18.60 18.17
C GLY A 5 19.21 17.49 17.78
N ASP A 6 18.52 16.93 18.78
CA ASP A 6 17.35 16.06 18.61
C ASP A 6 16.40 16.69 17.59
N GLN A 7 16.24 16.03 16.44
CA GLN A 7 15.13 16.28 15.53
C GLN A 7 14.22 15.04 15.52
N LYS A 8 13.37 15.02 16.55
CA LYS A 8 12.10 14.30 16.70
C LYS A 8 11.76 13.35 15.57
N ASP A 9 12.07 12.07 15.76
CA ASP A 9 11.54 10.95 14.97
C ASP A 9 10.07 10.69 15.37
N ASN A 10 9.22 11.70 15.19
CA ASN A 10 7.77 11.68 15.43
C ASN A 10 6.99 11.40 14.14
N GLN A 11 7.64 10.83 13.12
CA GLN A 11 6.95 10.35 11.94
C GLN A 11 6.42 8.94 12.25
N PRO A 12 5.13 8.65 11.98
CA PRO A 12 4.61 7.30 12.18
C PRO A 12 5.43 6.35 11.31
N LYS A 13 6.20 5.42 11.91
CA LYS A 13 7.12 4.56 11.16
C LYS A 13 6.39 3.48 10.36
N ASP A 14 5.15 3.23 10.72
CA ASP A 14 4.34 2.15 10.18
C ASP A 14 3.31 2.68 9.17
N MET A 15 3.02 1.84 8.18
CA MET A 15 1.91 2.03 7.27
C MET A 15 0.69 1.27 7.81
N ASN A 16 -0.47 1.92 7.81
CA ASN A 16 -1.75 1.30 8.11
C ASN A 16 -2.63 1.26 6.86
N ILE A 17 -3.39 0.17 6.73
CA ILE A 17 -4.29 -0.07 5.60
C ILE A 17 -5.66 -0.44 6.19
N GLN A 18 -6.69 0.31 5.82
CA GLN A 18 -8.05 0.03 6.22
C GLN A 18 -8.95 -0.10 4.98
N MET A 19 -9.68 -1.21 4.86
CA MET A 19 -10.70 -1.36 3.81
C MET A 19 -11.90 -0.46 4.13
N LEU A 20 -12.34 0.31 3.14
CA LEU A 20 -13.49 1.22 3.24
C LEU A 20 -14.79 0.58 2.77
N ASN A 21 -14.70 -0.55 2.06
CA ASN A 21 -15.84 -1.32 1.58
C ASN A 21 -15.61 -2.81 1.82
N ASN A 22 -16.61 -3.64 1.49
CA ASN A 22 -16.44 -5.08 1.51
C ASN A 22 -15.51 -5.49 0.36
N PRO A 23 -14.31 -6.01 0.65
CA PRO A 23 -13.36 -6.35 -0.40
C PRO A 23 -13.87 -7.53 -1.22
N ARG A 24 -13.76 -7.42 -2.54
CA ARG A 24 -14.12 -8.51 -3.46
C ARG A 24 -12.92 -9.42 -3.65
N MET A 25 -13.09 -10.70 -3.34
CA MET A 25 -12.08 -11.72 -3.63
C MET A 25 -12.06 -12.04 -5.13
N HIS A 26 -10.87 -12.18 -5.68
CA HIS A 26 -10.59 -12.66 -7.02
C HIS A 26 -9.68 -13.87 -6.95
N ILE A 27 -9.98 -14.89 -7.76
CA ILE A 27 -9.15 -16.08 -7.92
C ILE A 27 -8.65 -16.07 -9.36
N LEU A 28 -7.33 -16.04 -9.53
CA LEU A 28 -6.65 -16.03 -10.81
C LEU A 28 -5.79 -17.28 -10.93
N GLU A 29 -5.99 -18.05 -11.99
CA GLU A 29 -5.06 -19.11 -12.36
C GLU A 29 -3.97 -18.54 -13.25
N TYR A 30 -2.71 -18.65 -12.83
CA TYR A 30 -1.57 -18.10 -13.54
C TYR A 30 -0.37 -19.04 -13.48
N LYS A 31 0.14 -19.42 -14.65
CA LYS A 31 1.30 -20.32 -14.81
C LYS A 31 1.21 -21.61 -13.96
N GLY A 32 0.03 -22.21 -13.91
CA GLY A 32 -0.22 -23.43 -13.14
C GLY A 32 -0.35 -23.24 -11.63
N GLY A 33 -0.32 -22.00 -11.13
CA GLY A 33 -0.60 -21.65 -9.75
C GLY A 33 -1.92 -20.91 -9.58
N ILE A 34 -2.48 -20.94 -8.36
CA ILE A 34 -3.66 -20.16 -7.99
C ILE A 34 -3.21 -18.93 -7.19
N ILE A 35 -3.57 -17.75 -7.67
CA ILE A 35 -3.40 -16.47 -6.98
C ILE A 35 -4.76 -16.04 -6.45
N LYS A 36 -4.85 -15.80 -5.14
CA LYS A 36 -6.03 -15.21 -4.50
C LYS A 36 -5.71 -13.77 -4.14
N GLY A 37 -6.49 -12.84 -4.67
CA GLY A 37 -6.34 -11.40 -4.43
C GLY A 37 -7.64 -10.78 -3.95
N TYR A 38 -7.55 -9.57 -3.42
CA TYR A 38 -8.71 -8.77 -3.03
C TYR A 38 -8.65 -7.41 -3.68
N SER A 39 -9.79 -6.92 -4.16
CA SER A 39 -9.95 -5.54 -4.64
C SER A 39 -10.98 -4.81 -3.80
N GLY A 40 -10.72 -3.55 -3.50
CA GLY A 40 -11.64 -2.72 -2.75
C GLY A 40 -11.12 -1.30 -2.64
N MET A 41 -11.95 -0.42 -2.10
CA MET A 41 -11.50 0.92 -1.71
C MET A 41 -10.80 0.79 -0.37
N MET A 42 -9.64 1.42 -0.24
CA MET A 42 -8.86 1.40 0.98
C MET A 42 -8.33 2.78 1.33
N LEU A 43 -8.21 3.02 2.63
CA LEU A 43 -7.48 4.15 3.19
C LEU A 43 -6.10 3.69 3.59
N LEU A 44 -5.09 4.26 2.94
CA LEU A 44 -3.68 4.10 3.29
C LEU A 44 -3.23 5.30 4.11
N SER A 45 -2.56 5.05 5.23
CA SER A 45 -1.92 6.08 6.06
C SER A 45 -0.53 5.65 6.49
N GLY A 46 0.38 6.61 6.64
CA GLY A 46 1.78 6.35 6.98
C GLY A 46 2.71 7.43 6.42
N PRO A 47 4.03 7.21 6.47
CA PRO A 47 5.02 8.10 5.88
C PRO A 47 4.79 8.33 4.39
N PRO A 48 4.86 9.58 3.91
CA PRO A 48 4.74 9.88 2.48
C PRO A 48 5.67 9.04 1.59
N PRO A 49 6.95 8.77 1.94
CA PRO A 49 7.81 7.91 1.12
C PRO A 49 7.29 6.49 0.97
N LEU A 50 6.70 5.90 2.01
CA LEU A 50 6.15 4.54 1.95
C LEU A 50 4.85 4.51 1.15
N LEU A 51 4.01 5.54 1.29
CA LEU A 51 2.79 5.69 0.49
C LEU A 51 3.13 5.82 -1.01
N GLN A 52 4.16 6.58 -1.35
CA GLN A 52 4.62 6.71 -2.73
C GLN A 52 5.10 5.38 -3.31
N ILE A 53 5.90 4.62 -2.54
CA ILE A 53 6.33 3.27 -2.95
C ILE A 53 5.12 2.34 -3.19
N ALA A 54 4.09 2.40 -2.34
CA ALA A 54 2.89 1.60 -2.53
C ALA A 54 2.14 1.94 -3.83
N LEU A 55 2.15 3.21 -4.24
CA LEU A 55 1.55 3.64 -5.51
C LEU A 55 2.40 3.23 -6.72
N ASP A 56 3.71 3.42 -6.64
CA ASP A 56 4.62 3.18 -7.77
C ASP A 56 4.87 1.68 -8.00
N ALA A 57 5.11 0.94 -6.92
CA ALA A 57 5.44 -0.48 -7.01
C ALA A 57 4.19 -1.38 -6.96
N GLY A 58 3.08 -0.89 -6.39
CA GLY A 58 1.90 -1.69 -6.04
C GLY A 58 2.00 -2.34 -4.66
N LEU A 59 0.84 -2.71 -4.10
CA LEU A 59 0.72 -3.30 -2.78
C LEU A 59 0.75 -4.83 -2.81
N GLY A 60 1.51 -5.41 -1.88
CA GLY A 60 1.56 -6.86 -1.66
C GLY A 60 2.57 -7.58 -2.54
N SER A 61 2.14 -8.70 -3.15
CA SER A 61 3.01 -9.58 -3.94
C SER A 61 2.52 -9.71 -5.37
N LYS A 62 3.39 -10.23 -6.24
CA LYS A 62 3.12 -10.52 -7.66
C LYS A 62 2.80 -9.27 -8.49
N ASN A 63 3.37 -8.12 -8.11
CA ASN A 63 3.15 -6.84 -8.79
C ASN A 63 3.52 -6.89 -10.27
N SER A 64 4.67 -7.48 -10.60
CA SER A 64 5.11 -7.71 -11.99
C SER A 64 4.26 -8.73 -12.77
N GLN A 65 3.29 -9.39 -12.12
CA GLN A 65 2.32 -10.28 -12.76
C GLN A 65 0.93 -9.61 -12.89
N GLY A 66 0.84 -8.30 -12.61
CA GLY A 66 -0.38 -7.51 -12.77
C GLY A 66 -1.27 -7.43 -11.51
N CYS A 67 -0.75 -7.71 -10.32
CA CYS A 67 -1.49 -7.65 -9.06
C CYS A 67 -1.11 -6.41 -8.22
N GLY A 68 -2.00 -5.98 -7.31
CA GLY A 68 -1.67 -4.99 -6.28
C GLY A 68 -1.64 -3.53 -6.73
N CYS A 69 -1.93 -3.23 -7.99
CA CYS A 69 -1.97 -1.86 -8.49
C CYS A 69 -3.12 -1.07 -7.85
N SER A 70 -2.88 0.20 -7.52
CA SER A 70 -3.84 1.07 -6.82
C SER A 70 -3.82 2.47 -7.43
N GLU A 71 -4.95 3.17 -7.38
CA GLU A 71 -5.06 4.56 -7.81
C GLU A 71 -5.52 5.46 -6.66
N VAL A 72 -5.05 6.71 -6.67
CA VAL A 72 -5.50 7.72 -5.70
C VAL A 72 -6.85 8.25 -6.14
N VAL A 73 -7.88 7.98 -5.34
CA VAL A 73 -9.21 8.53 -5.57
C VAL A 73 -9.29 9.91 -4.92
N GLY A 74 -9.39 10.97 -5.73
CA GLY A 74 -9.54 12.33 -5.23
C GLY A 74 -10.82 12.49 -4.39
N ARG A 75 -10.75 13.29 -3.31
CA ARG A 75 -11.97 13.74 -2.62
C ARG A 75 -12.71 14.68 -3.57
N ARG A 76 -13.95 14.32 -3.94
CA ARG A 76 -14.90 15.24 -4.56
C ARG A 76 -15.36 16.29 -3.57
#